data_AF-A0A6A7Y0F5-F1
#
_entry.id   AF-A0A6A7Y0F5-F1
#
_cell.length_a   1.000
_cell.length_b   1.000
_cell.length_c   1.000
_cell.angle_alpha   90.00
_cell.angle_beta   90.00
_cell.angle_gamma   90.00
#
_symmetry.space_group_name_H-M   'P 1'
#
loop_
_entity.id
_entity.type
_entity.pdbx_description
1 polymer ?
#
loop_
_entity_poly.entity_id
_entity_poly.type
_entity_poly.pdbx_seq_one_letter_code
_entity_poly.pdbx_strand_id
1 'polypeptide(L)' 'MLKPVANKLAAAWKRMRDYDPERDYLNSARDLIDLERRQREIDRGKFRHSGYGY' A
#
# COMPACT_ATOMS: atom_id res chain seq x y z
N MET A 1 33.61 -8.43 -1.00
CA MET A 1 32.50 -9.38 -0.69
C MET A 1 31.29 -8.69 -0.01
N LEU A 2 30.92 -7.46 -0.40
CA LEU A 2 29.81 -6.68 0.22
C LEU A 2 28.44 -6.81 -0.49
N LYS A 3 28.39 -7.55 -1.60
CA LYS A 3 27.23 -7.69 -2.49
C LYS A 3 25.92 -8.19 -1.82
N PRO A 4 25.92 -9.12 -0.83
CA PRO A 4 24.66 -9.66 -0.32
C PRO A 4 23.85 -8.65 0.51
N VAL A 5 24.51 -7.72 1.20
CA VAL A 5 23.84 -6.68 2.00
C VAL A 5 23.21 -5.63 1.10
N ALA A 6 23.93 -5.17 0.07
CA ALA A 6 23.42 -4.23 -0.92
C ALA A 6 22.18 -4.78 -1.66
N ASN A 7 22.21 -6.07 -2.03
CA ASN A 7 21.06 -6.72 -2.67
C ASN A 7 19.83 -6.80 -1.76
N LYS A 8 20.01 -7.04 -0.45
CA LYS A 8 18.91 -7.05 0.52
C LYS A 8 18.30 -5.65 0.71
N LEU A 9 19.13 -4.63 0.80
CA LEU A 9 18.67 -3.24 0.92
C LEU A 9 17.92 -2.78 -0.33
N ALA A 10 18.45 -3.08 -1.52
CA ALA A 10 17.78 -2.77 -2.78
C ALA A 10 16.42 -3.49 -2.92
N ALA A 11 16.34 -4.75 -2.49
CA ALA A 11 15.09 -5.50 -2.48
C ALA A 11 14.06 -4.92 -1.49
N ALA A 12 14.49 -4.50 -0.30
CA ALA A 12 13.63 -3.85 0.68
C ALA A 12 13.10 -2.51 0.17
N TRP A 13 13.98 -1.70 -0.45
CA TRP A 13 13.59 -0.45 -1.09
C TRP A 13 12.56 -0.67 -2.21
N LYS A 14 12.80 -1.67 -3.07
CA LYS A 14 11.88 -2.02 -4.15
C LYS A 14 10.50 -2.41 -3.59
N ARG A 15 10.46 -3.20 -2.51
CA ARG A 15 9.21 -3.55 -1.83
C ARG A 15 8.49 -2.34 -1.23
N MET A 16 9.21 -1.40 -0.64
CA MET A 16 8.60 -0.16 -0.15
C MET A 16 8.04 0.69 -1.28
N ARG A 17 8.76 0.80 -2.39
CA ARG A 17 8.32 1.59 -3.56
C ARG A 17 7.11 0.97 -4.23
N ASP A 18 7.09 -0.36 -4.32
CA ASP A 18 6.02 -1.12 -4.97
C ASP A 18 4.89 -1.47 -3.95
N TYR A 19 4.94 -0.92 -2.73
CA TYR A 19 3.90 -1.13 -1.72
C TYR A 19 2.62 -0.39 -2.10
N ASP A 20 1.54 -1.14 -2.23
CA ASP A 20 0.21 -0.64 -2.59
C ASP A 20 -0.71 -0.76 -1.37
N PRO A 21 -0.91 0.34 -0.62
CA PRO A 21 -1.76 0.32 0.58
C PRO A 21 -3.23 0.08 0.27
N GLU A 22 -3.71 0.45 -0.93
CA GLU A 22 -5.09 0.22 -1.34
C GLU A 22 -5.34 -1.27 -1.55
N ARG A 23 -4.41 -1.94 -2.24
CA ARG A 23 -4.50 -3.37 -2.49
C ARG A 23 -4.43 -4.20 -1.21
N ASP A 24 -3.52 -3.88 -0.30
CA ASP A 24 -3.46 -4.57 1.00
C ASP A 24 -4.71 -4.32 1.85
N TYR A 25 -5.29 -3.12 1.72
CA TYR A 25 -6.55 -2.80 2.38
C TYR A 25 -7.72 -3.60 1.82
N LEU A 26 -7.79 -3.83 0.51
CA LEU A 26 -8.80 -4.70 -0.11
C LEU A 26 -8.56 -6.19 0.23
N ASN A 27 -7.31 -6.64 0.23
CA ASN A 27 -6.94 -8.03 0.55
C ASN A 27 -7.28 -8.44 1.99
N SER A 28 -7.44 -7.47 2.90
CA SER A 28 -7.83 -7.74 4.28
C SER A 28 -9.36 -7.78 4.49
N ALA A 29 -10.15 -7.74 3.41
CA ALA A 29 -11.60 -7.94 3.46
C ALA A 29 -11.95 -9.37 3.89
N ARG A 30 -12.99 -9.52 4.74
CA ARG A 30 -13.44 -10.83 5.22
C ARG A 30 -14.53 -11.46 4.37
N ASP A 31 -15.30 -10.63 3.66
CA ASP A 31 -16.41 -11.01 2.80
C ASP A 31 -16.63 -9.95 1.71
N LEU A 32 -17.61 -10.19 0.83
CA LEU A 32 -17.93 -9.31 -0.30
C LEU A 32 -18.51 -7.95 0.14
N ILE A 33 -19.25 -7.91 1.24
CA ILE A 33 -19.86 -6.69 1.75
C ILE A 33 -18.77 -5.78 2.32
N ASP A 34 -17.83 -6.35 3.08
CA ASP A 34 -16.65 -5.65 3.58
C ASP A 34 -15.76 -5.18 2.43
N LEU A 35 -15.55 -6.00 1.39
CA LEU A 35 -14.80 -5.61 0.20
C LEU A 35 -15.43 -4.39 -0.49
N GLU A 36 -16.74 -4.41 -0.71
CA GLU A 36 -17.45 -3.28 -1.32
C GLU A 36 -17.38 -2.02 -0.45
N ARG A 37 -17.54 -2.16 0.87
CA ARG A 37 -17.40 -1.05 1.81
C ARG A 37 -16.01 -0.42 1.72
N ARG A 38 -14.96 -1.24 1.70
CA ARG A 38 -13.57 -0.81 1.60
C ARG A 38 -13.26 -0.12 0.28
N GLN A 39 -13.81 -0.65 -0.82
CA GLN A 39 -13.72 0.00 -2.12
C GLN A 39 -14.33 1.41 -2.07
N ARG A 40 -15.53 1.56 -1.49
CA ARG A 40 -16.15 2.88 -1.32
C ARG A 40 -15.34 3.82 -0.43
N GLU A 41 -14.66 3.29 0.60
CA GLU A 41 -13.77 4.09 1.44
C GLU A 41 -12.54 4.60 0.64
N ILE A 42 -11.97 3.76 -0.24
CA ILE A 42 -10.91 4.16 -1.18
C ILE A 42 -11.41 5.25 -2.13
N ASP A 43 -12.58 5.05 -2.74
CA ASP A 43 -13.19 6.01 -3.67
C ASP A 43 -13.48 7.37 -3.01
N ARG A 44 -13.83 7.34 -1.70
CA ARG A 44 -13.97 8.55 -0.86
C ARG A 44 -12.65 9.24 -0.52
N GLY A 45 -11.53 8.65 -0.92
CA GLY A 45 -10.21 9.22 -0.79
C GLY A 45 -9.47 8.83 0.48
N LYS A 46 -9.77 7.68 1.09
CA LYS A 46 -9.08 7.19 2.31
C LYS A 46 -7.54 7.20 2.20
N PHE A 47 -7.01 6.96 1.00
CA PHE A 47 -5.57 6.95 0.72
C PHE A 47 -5.08 8.17 -0.06
N ARG A 48 -5.96 9.12 -0.38
CA ARG A 48 -5.55 10.38 -1.01
C ARG A 48 -4.74 11.15 0.03
N HIS A 49 -3.49 11.46 -0.29
CA HIS A 49 -2.67 12.34 0.53
C HIS A 49 -3.41 13.69 0.59
N SER A 50 -3.87 14.08 1.77
CA SER A 50 -4.51 15.38 1.97
C SER A 50 -3.42 16.44 1.82
N GLY A 51 -3.20 16.90 0.59
CA GLY A 51 -2.26 17.94 0.25
C GLY A 51 -2.73 19.33 0.72
N TYR A 52 -3.09 19.47 2.00
CA TYR A 52 -3.11 20.78 2.64
C TYR A 52 -1.71 21.07 3.18
N GLY A 53 -0.79 21.23 2.23
CA GLY A 53 0.38 22.08 2.46
C GLY A 53 -0.09 23.52 2.22
N TYR A 54 0.06 24.36 3.23
CA TYR A 54 -0.01 25.81 3.08
C TYR A 54 1.06 26.29 2.08
#